data_AF-A0A0D2J6G4-F1
#
_entry.id   AF-A0A0D2J6G4-F1
#
_cell.length_a   1.000
_cell.length_b   1.000
_cell.length_c   1.000
_cell.angle_alpha   90.00
_cell.angle_beta   90.00
_cell.angle_gamma   90.00
#
_symmetry.space_group_name_H-M   'P 1'
#
loop_
_entity.id
_entity.type
_entity.pdbx_description
1 polymer ?
#
loop_
_entity_poly.entity_id
_entity_poly.type
_entity_poly.pdbx_seq_one_letter_code
_entity_poly.pdbx_strand_id
1 'polypeptide(L)'
;MIQFLFIHFKMSDNMNHLKQNHLIRLACLMIMLTIGLAAPAWAGDEPGPEIAIFAKIKLYIQASQELEACRLVDGELSKYKDTPTYAEAQKYLRAHGISIDDALGSYTAKKLVQLQNDTEAKRMAEKGLPDPGPRPRYKDAWGKPVRIELVSRGGFIYLVRSAGPDGVYMNSDDYVVGTRADRPIDQGLSAPKLKKSASQAARSSLYRRGSKPPKLGLGMNSSDQQSSGKNQKLPVIPETKNGEAEVSLDDLLQK
;
A
#
# COMPACT_ATOMS: atom_id res chain seq x y z
N MET A 1 10.18 -59.34 36.80
CA MET A 1 10.46 -60.20 37.97
C MET A 1 11.98 -60.32 38.09
N ILE A 2 12.63 -59.43 38.84
CA ILE A 2 14.07 -59.48 39.12
C ILE A 2 14.22 -59.49 40.64
N GLN A 3 14.91 -60.52 41.12
CA GLN A 3 15.03 -60.91 42.52
C GLN A 3 15.84 -59.90 43.34
N PHE A 4 15.32 -59.65 44.53
CA PHE A 4 15.92 -58.92 45.63
C PHE A 4 17.29 -59.51 46.04
N LEU A 5 18.33 -58.69 46.03
CA LEU A 5 19.57 -58.96 46.75
C LEU A 5 19.56 -58.12 48.05
N PHE A 6 19.17 -58.77 49.14
CA PHE A 6 19.22 -58.23 50.50
C PHE A 6 20.66 -58.36 51.01
N ILE A 7 21.43 -57.28 51.00
CA ILE A 7 22.70 -57.20 51.73
C ILE A 7 22.41 -56.54 53.07
N HIS A 8 22.50 -57.35 54.12
CA HIS A 8 22.41 -56.94 55.52
C HIS A 8 23.62 -56.08 55.88
N PHE A 9 23.41 -54.79 56.10
CA PHE A 9 24.41 -53.88 56.64
C PHE A 9 24.12 -53.66 58.13
N LYS A 10 24.99 -54.16 59.01
CA LYS A 10 24.93 -53.86 60.44
C LYS A 10 26.34 -53.60 60.96
N MET A 11 26.45 -52.52 61.74
CA MET A 11 27.62 -51.96 62.44
C MET A 11 28.45 -50.92 61.68
N SER A 12 28.15 -49.64 61.90
CA SER A 12 29.00 -48.76 62.73
C SER A 12 28.32 -47.40 62.91
N ASP A 13 27.46 -47.28 63.92
CA ASP A 13 26.48 -46.18 64.06
C ASP A 13 27.03 -44.85 64.60
N ASN A 14 28.34 -44.60 64.62
CA ASN A 14 28.84 -43.30 65.15
C ASN A 14 29.97 -42.62 64.37
N MET A 15 30.35 -43.15 63.20
CA MET A 15 31.26 -42.45 62.26
C MET A 15 30.63 -42.17 60.89
N ASN A 16 29.33 -42.45 60.75
CA ASN A 16 28.65 -42.42 59.47
C ASN A 16 27.89 -41.12 59.19
N HIS A 17 27.40 -40.38 60.18
CA HIS A 17 26.58 -39.19 59.91
C HIS A 17 27.32 -38.06 59.17
N LEU A 18 28.60 -37.81 59.49
CA LEU A 18 29.38 -36.78 58.80
C LEU A 18 29.70 -37.19 57.35
N LYS A 19 30.12 -38.45 57.14
CA LYS A 19 30.43 -38.99 55.81
C LYS A 19 29.18 -39.14 54.95
N GLN A 20 28.05 -39.51 55.54
CA GLN A 20 26.77 -39.68 54.88
C GLN A 20 26.20 -38.33 54.42
N ASN A 21 26.33 -37.27 55.23
CA ASN A 21 25.93 -35.93 54.83
C ASN A 21 26.79 -35.38 53.67
N HIS A 22 28.08 -35.68 53.65
CA HIS A 22 28.97 -35.31 52.53
C HIS A 22 28.66 -36.12 51.27
N LEU A 23 28.39 -37.42 51.39
CA LEU A 23 27.97 -38.28 50.26
C LEU A 23 26.63 -37.86 49.67
N ILE A 24 25.65 -37.51 50.51
CA ILE A 24 24.35 -37.01 50.05
C ILE A 24 24.52 -35.66 49.34
N ARG A 25 25.32 -34.74 49.89
CA ARG A 25 25.61 -33.46 49.23
C ARG A 25 26.33 -33.65 47.89
N LEU A 26 27.28 -34.58 47.82
CA LEU A 26 27.98 -34.88 46.57
C LEU A 26 27.05 -35.51 45.53
N ALA A 27 26.17 -36.44 45.96
CA ALA A 27 25.17 -37.04 45.09
C ALA A 27 24.15 -36.02 44.58
N CYS A 28 23.65 -35.12 45.44
CA CYS A 28 22.77 -34.03 45.04
C CYS A 28 23.47 -33.06 44.07
N LEU A 29 24.75 -32.75 44.30
CA LEU A 29 25.50 -31.86 43.42
C LEU A 29 25.77 -32.51 42.06
N MET A 30 26.04 -33.81 42.01
CA MET A 30 26.16 -34.58 40.77
C MET A 30 24.84 -34.70 40.02
N ILE A 31 23.71 -34.87 40.71
CA ILE A 31 22.37 -34.85 40.09
C ILE A 31 22.03 -33.46 39.54
N MET A 32 22.35 -32.39 40.27
CA MET A 32 22.17 -31.02 39.77
C MET A 32 23.09 -30.72 38.57
N LEU A 33 24.32 -31.26 38.56
CA LEU A 33 25.25 -31.12 37.45
C LEU A 33 24.79 -31.91 36.20
N THR A 34 24.20 -33.09 36.37
CA THR A 34 23.65 -33.86 35.24
C THR A 34 22.34 -33.26 34.71
N ILE A 35 21.51 -32.65 35.57
CA ILE A 35 20.32 -31.90 35.12
C ILE A 35 20.71 -30.58 34.44
N GLY A 36 21.80 -29.92 34.88
CA GLY A 36 22.30 -28.68 34.28
C GLY A 36 23.03 -28.85 32.94
N LEU A 37 23.60 -30.03 32.67
CA LEU A 37 24.27 -30.35 31.40
C LEU A 37 23.37 -31.04 30.38
N ALA A 38 22.20 -31.55 30.79
CA ALA A 38 21.10 -31.86 29.91
C ALA A 38 20.29 -30.59 29.62
N ALA A 39 20.97 -29.53 29.18
CA ALA A 39 20.28 -28.47 28.47
C ALA A 39 19.54 -29.15 27.31
N PRO A 40 18.23 -29.00 27.23
CA PRO A 40 17.49 -29.65 26.17
C PRO A 40 18.04 -29.21 24.81
N ALA A 41 18.54 -30.17 24.02
CA ALA A 41 18.86 -29.99 22.60
C ALA A 41 17.61 -29.67 21.75
N TRP A 42 16.45 -29.45 22.39
CA TRP A 42 15.24 -28.84 21.88
C TRP A 42 15.12 -27.35 22.28
N ALA A 43 16.25 -26.62 22.32
CA ALA A 43 16.25 -25.26 21.80
C ALA A 43 15.96 -25.34 20.29
N GLY A 44 14.75 -25.79 19.96
CA GLY A 44 14.27 -25.95 18.60
C GLY A 44 14.24 -24.57 17.97
N ASP A 45 14.86 -24.48 16.81
CA ASP A 45 14.81 -23.40 15.84
C ASP A 45 13.69 -22.40 16.16
N GLU A 46 14.05 -21.26 16.76
CA GLU A 46 13.10 -20.16 16.80
C GLU A 46 12.62 -19.92 15.37
N PRO A 47 11.30 -19.89 15.13
CA PRO A 47 10.78 -19.74 13.79
C PRO A 47 11.43 -18.50 13.17
N GLY A 48 12.07 -18.70 12.02
CA GLY A 48 12.82 -17.65 11.35
C GLY A 48 11.97 -16.38 11.22
N PRO A 49 12.60 -15.18 11.23
CA PRO A 49 11.89 -13.90 11.20
C PRO A 49 10.86 -13.80 10.06
N GLU A 50 11.10 -14.47 8.93
CA GLU A 50 10.18 -14.58 7.80
C GLU A 50 8.83 -15.23 8.15
N ILE A 51 8.81 -16.20 9.07
CA ILE A 51 7.59 -16.87 9.53
C ILE A 51 6.72 -15.90 10.34
N ALA A 52 7.34 -15.12 11.23
CA ALA A 52 6.65 -14.09 12.00
C ALA A 52 6.10 -12.97 11.10
N ILE A 53 6.89 -12.52 10.11
CA ILE A 53 6.46 -11.53 9.10
C ILE A 53 5.27 -12.07 8.32
N PHE A 54 5.34 -13.32 7.85
CA PHE A 54 4.24 -13.92 7.08
C PHE A 54 2.96 -14.08 7.91
N ALA A 55 3.07 -14.50 9.18
CA ALA A 55 1.94 -14.54 10.09
C ALA A 55 1.28 -13.16 10.25
N LYS A 56 2.08 -12.10 10.38
CA LYS A 56 1.59 -10.71 10.46
C LYS A 56 0.92 -10.25 9.17
N ILE A 57 1.44 -10.63 8.00
CA ILE A 57 0.80 -10.39 6.69
C ILE A 57 -0.58 -11.04 6.63
N LYS A 58 -0.73 -12.31 7.08
CA LYS A 58 -2.03 -13.00 7.15
C LYS A 58 -3.02 -12.22 8.02
N LEU A 59 -2.59 -11.75 9.19
CA LEU A 59 -3.43 -10.95 10.09
C LEU A 59 -3.89 -9.64 9.45
N TYR A 60 -3.00 -8.90 8.78
CA TYR A 60 -3.39 -7.65 8.10
C TYR A 60 -4.39 -7.89 6.97
N ILE A 61 -4.22 -8.95 6.19
CA ILE A 61 -5.18 -9.30 5.14
C ILE A 61 -6.54 -9.66 5.74
N GLN A 62 -6.59 -10.45 6.81
CA GLN A 62 -7.82 -10.79 7.52
C GLN A 62 -8.52 -9.56 8.11
N ALA A 63 -7.76 -8.59 8.62
CA ALA A 63 -8.27 -7.33 9.17
C ALA A 63 -8.64 -6.29 8.09
N SER A 64 -8.63 -6.64 6.80
CA SER A 64 -8.84 -5.70 5.68
C SER A 64 -7.84 -4.54 5.62
N GLN A 65 -6.65 -4.71 6.22
CA GLN A 65 -5.54 -3.76 6.22
C GLN A 65 -4.51 -4.11 5.14
N GLU A 66 -5.00 -4.32 3.91
CA GLU A 66 -4.20 -4.85 2.79
C GLU A 66 -2.98 -3.98 2.45
N LEU A 67 -3.05 -2.66 2.62
CA LEU A 67 -1.92 -1.76 2.37
C LEU A 67 -0.75 -2.04 3.33
N GLU A 68 -1.04 -2.30 4.61
CA GLU A 68 0.00 -2.61 5.60
C GLU A 68 0.63 -3.98 5.32
N ALA A 69 -0.17 -4.94 4.84
CA ALA A 69 0.35 -6.21 4.35
C ALA A 69 1.32 -6.01 3.17
N CYS A 70 0.95 -5.20 2.17
CA CYS A 70 1.82 -4.92 1.03
C CYS A 70 3.12 -4.21 1.43
N ARG A 71 3.08 -3.30 2.42
CA ARG A 71 4.30 -2.65 2.96
C ARG A 71 5.24 -3.64 3.63
N LEU A 72 4.70 -4.60 4.41
CA LEU A 72 5.53 -5.67 4.99
C LEU A 72 6.16 -6.56 3.92
N VAL A 73 5.43 -6.85 2.85
CA VAL A 73 5.96 -7.64 1.74
C VAL A 73 7.17 -6.94 1.12
N ASP A 74 7.01 -5.66 0.76
CA ASP A 74 8.04 -4.89 0.07
C ASP A 74 9.25 -4.57 0.96
N GLY A 75 9.03 -4.20 2.22
CA GLY A 75 10.08 -3.76 3.13
C GLY A 75 10.79 -4.85 3.94
N GLU A 76 10.11 -5.98 4.19
CA GLU A 76 10.62 -7.01 5.11
C GLU A 76 10.67 -8.39 4.46
N LEU A 77 9.56 -8.90 3.94
CA LEU A 77 9.49 -10.27 3.41
C LEU A 77 10.33 -10.46 2.15
N SER A 78 10.47 -9.41 1.33
CA SER A 78 11.27 -9.38 0.10
C SER A 78 12.75 -9.74 0.30
N LYS A 79 13.26 -9.70 1.55
CA LYS A 79 14.63 -10.08 1.91
C LYS A 79 14.85 -11.59 1.97
N TYR A 80 13.78 -12.37 1.97
CA TYR A 80 13.80 -13.81 2.21
C TYR A 80 13.38 -14.63 0.98
N LYS A 81 13.64 -14.13 -0.25
CA LYS A 81 13.13 -14.71 -1.52
C LYS A 81 13.40 -16.20 -1.69
N ASP A 82 14.53 -16.67 -1.19
CA ASP A 82 14.98 -18.06 -1.35
C ASP A 82 14.47 -19.00 -0.24
N THR A 83 13.58 -18.52 0.64
CA THR A 83 13.02 -19.32 1.74
C THR A 83 11.73 -20.05 1.35
N PRO A 84 11.44 -21.23 1.93
CA PRO A 84 10.15 -21.90 1.77
C PRO A 84 8.96 -21.04 2.20
N THR A 85 9.14 -20.23 3.26
CA THR A 85 8.13 -19.30 3.75
C THR A 85 7.77 -18.24 2.71
N TYR A 86 8.76 -17.71 1.98
CA TYR A 86 8.51 -16.76 0.89
C TYR A 86 7.68 -17.40 -0.24
N ALA A 87 7.98 -18.64 -0.62
CA ALA A 87 7.20 -19.37 -1.62
C ALA A 87 5.76 -19.65 -1.15
N GLU A 88 5.54 -19.94 0.14
CA GLU A 88 4.20 -20.07 0.72
C GLU A 88 3.46 -18.72 0.71
N ALA A 89 4.14 -17.64 1.12
CA ALA A 89 3.59 -16.30 1.11
C ALA A 89 3.21 -15.84 -0.29
N GLN A 90 4.01 -16.15 -1.32
CA GLN A 90 3.69 -15.86 -2.71
C GLN A 90 2.38 -16.52 -3.14
N LYS A 91 2.18 -17.81 -2.80
CA LYS A 91 0.94 -18.53 -3.10
C LYS A 91 -0.26 -17.90 -2.39
N TYR A 92 -0.10 -17.57 -1.12
CA TYR A 92 -1.14 -16.95 -0.31
C TYR A 92 -1.54 -15.56 -0.86
N LEU A 93 -0.57 -14.67 -1.07
CA LEU A 93 -0.79 -13.31 -1.58
C LEU A 93 -1.43 -13.32 -2.97
N ARG A 94 -1.02 -14.25 -3.84
CA ARG A 94 -1.60 -14.41 -5.17
C ARG A 94 -3.08 -14.78 -5.12
N ALA A 95 -3.51 -15.58 -4.15
CA ALA A 95 -4.93 -15.89 -3.93
C ALA A 95 -5.75 -14.64 -3.55
N HIS A 96 -5.10 -13.62 -2.97
CA HIS A 96 -5.69 -12.33 -2.65
C HIS A 96 -5.49 -11.27 -3.77
N GLY A 97 -4.97 -11.67 -4.93
CA GLY A 97 -4.70 -10.78 -6.05
C GLY A 97 -3.51 -9.84 -5.84
N ILE A 98 -2.57 -10.22 -4.97
CA ILE A 98 -1.37 -9.43 -4.66
C ILE A 98 -0.16 -10.17 -5.24
N SER A 99 0.58 -9.50 -6.13
CA SER A 99 1.90 -9.98 -6.56
C SER A 99 2.91 -9.73 -5.46
N ILE A 100 3.69 -10.74 -5.09
CA ILE A 100 4.76 -10.57 -4.09
C ILE A 100 5.93 -9.72 -4.62
N ASP A 101 6.13 -9.70 -5.94
CA ASP A 101 7.21 -8.96 -6.60
C ASP A 101 6.87 -7.48 -6.82
N ASP A 102 5.57 -7.13 -6.78
CA ASP A 102 5.07 -5.75 -6.89
C ASP A 102 3.80 -5.60 -6.03
N ALA A 103 3.98 -5.67 -4.71
CA ALA A 103 2.85 -5.69 -3.78
C ALA A 103 2.12 -4.33 -3.72
N LEU A 104 2.88 -3.23 -3.74
CA LEU A 104 2.32 -1.87 -3.74
C LEU A 104 1.64 -1.53 -5.07
N GLY A 105 2.22 -1.93 -6.20
CA GLY A 105 1.58 -1.79 -7.51
C GLY A 105 0.33 -2.65 -7.63
N SER A 106 0.32 -3.87 -7.09
CA SER A 106 -0.88 -4.72 -7.04
C SER A 106 -2.02 -4.08 -6.23
N TYR A 107 -1.71 -3.52 -5.06
CA TYR A 107 -2.68 -2.76 -4.26
C TYR A 107 -3.26 -1.58 -5.06
N THR A 108 -2.38 -0.81 -5.70
CA THR A 108 -2.75 0.32 -6.54
C THR A 108 -3.67 -0.13 -7.69
N ALA A 109 -3.32 -1.20 -8.40
CA ALA A 109 -4.14 -1.77 -9.47
C ALA A 109 -5.55 -2.15 -8.98
N LYS A 110 -5.68 -2.77 -7.79
CA LYS A 110 -7.00 -3.07 -7.19
C LYS A 110 -7.81 -1.79 -6.97
N LYS A 111 -7.17 -0.69 -6.53
CA LYS A 111 -7.84 0.61 -6.36
C LYS A 111 -8.28 1.24 -7.68
N LEU A 112 -7.47 1.11 -8.73
CA LEU A 112 -7.85 1.54 -10.08
C LEU A 112 -9.08 0.78 -10.59
N VAL A 113 -9.08 -0.55 -10.45
CA VAL A 113 -10.19 -1.41 -10.89
C VAL A 113 -11.46 -1.14 -10.07
N GLN A 114 -11.35 -0.96 -8.75
CA GLN A 114 -12.48 -0.58 -7.91
C GLN A 114 -13.12 0.73 -8.40
N LEU A 115 -12.30 1.76 -8.63
CA LEU A 115 -12.81 3.03 -9.14
C LEU A 115 -13.39 2.91 -10.55
N GLN A 116 -12.77 2.12 -11.44
CA GLN A 116 -13.29 1.89 -12.78
C GLN A 116 -14.68 1.25 -12.72
N ASN A 117 -14.86 0.19 -11.93
CA ASN A 117 -16.14 -0.50 -11.78
C ASN A 117 -17.23 0.45 -11.25
N ASP A 118 -16.93 1.23 -10.22
CA ASP A 118 -17.87 2.19 -9.65
C ASP A 118 -18.21 3.32 -10.64
N THR A 119 -17.22 3.74 -11.43
CA THR A 119 -17.40 4.76 -12.48
C THR A 119 -18.26 4.23 -13.62
N GLU A 120 -18.03 2.99 -14.05
CA GLU A 120 -18.79 2.36 -15.11
C GLU A 120 -20.24 2.10 -14.70
N ALA A 121 -20.45 1.62 -13.48
CA ALA A 121 -21.79 1.43 -12.92
C ALA A 121 -22.60 2.74 -12.92
N LYS A 122 -21.98 3.86 -12.50
CA LYS A 122 -22.61 5.19 -12.54
C LYS A 122 -22.88 5.65 -13.97
N ARG A 123 -21.91 5.51 -14.86
CA ARG A 123 -22.06 5.86 -16.28
C ARG A 123 -23.23 5.11 -16.92
N MET A 124 -23.37 3.82 -16.67
CA MET A 124 -24.47 3.01 -17.19
C MET A 124 -25.83 3.47 -16.64
N ALA A 125 -25.90 3.84 -15.36
CA ALA A 125 -27.11 4.34 -14.73
C ALA A 125 -27.51 5.74 -15.24
N GLU A 126 -26.55 6.64 -15.38
CA GLU A 126 -26.77 8.06 -15.72
C GLU A 126 -26.75 8.33 -17.23
N LYS A 127 -26.30 7.35 -18.03
CA LYS A 127 -26.09 7.46 -19.49
C LYS A 127 -25.24 8.67 -19.88
N GLY A 128 -24.22 8.99 -19.06
CA GLY A 128 -23.36 10.16 -19.20
C GLY A 128 -21.86 9.82 -19.20
N LEU A 129 -21.03 10.79 -19.54
CA LEU A 129 -19.59 10.70 -19.31
C LEU A 129 -19.31 10.85 -17.80
N PRO A 130 -18.32 10.13 -17.26
CA PRO A 130 -17.95 10.31 -15.87
C PRO A 130 -17.29 11.67 -15.64
N ASP A 131 -17.52 12.25 -14.46
CA ASP A 131 -16.87 13.50 -14.08
C ASP A 131 -15.33 13.33 -14.02
N PRO A 132 -14.52 14.14 -14.72
CA PRO A 132 -13.07 14.05 -14.61
C PRO A 132 -12.58 14.58 -13.26
N GLY A 133 -11.39 14.16 -12.85
CA GLY A 133 -10.67 14.68 -11.68
C GLY A 133 -10.38 13.65 -10.59
N PRO A 134 -9.77 14.09 -9.48
CA PRO A 134 -9.35 13.22 -8.39
C PRO A 134 -10.54 12.60 -7.65
N ARG A 135 -10.31 11.43 -7.03
CA ARG A 135 -11.29 10.69 -6.24
C ARG A 135 -10.71 10.40 -4.86
N PRO A 136 -10.89 11.30 -3.87
CA PRO A 136 -10.23 11.22 -2.56
C PRO A 136 -10.47 9.93 -1.78
N ARG A 137 -11.59 9.23 -2.05
CA ARG A 137 -11.92 7.93 -1.45
C ARG A 137 -11.07 6.77 -1.96
N TYR A 138 -10.49 6.89 -3.15
CA TYR A 138 -9.66 5.87 -3.77
C TYR A 138 -8.23 6.38 -3.75
N LYS A 139 -7.43 5.88 -2.83
CA LYS A 139 -6.02 6.23 -2.71
C LYS A 139 -5.17 5.07 -3.22
N ASP A 140 -4.10 5.40 -3.93
CA ASP A 140 -3.06 4.42 -4.27
C ASP A 140 -2.19 4.06 -3.06
N ALA A 141 -1.21 3.19 -3.27
CA ALA A 141 -0.33 2.71 -2.20
C ALA A 141 0.49 3.84 -1.53
N TRP A 142 0.67 4.96 -2.22
CA TRP A 142 1.41 6.14 -1.75
C TRP A 142 0.50 7.25 -1.22
N GLY A 143 -0.79 6.95 -1.06
CA GLY A 143 -1.76 7.85 -0.45
C GLY A 143 -2.25 8.96 -1.38
N LYS A 144 -1.91 8.94 -2.67
CA LYS A 144 -2.40 9.92 -3.65
C LYS A 144 -3.77 9.50 -4.16
N PRO A 145 -4.68 10.46 -4.40
CA PRO A 145 -6.01 10.16 -4.89
C PRO A 145 -5.97 9.69 -6.34
N VAL A 146 -6.49 8.52 -6.63
CA VAL A 146 -6.69 8.07 -8.01
C VAL A 146 -7.63 9.04 -8.74
N ARG A 147 -7.40 9.30 -10.03
CA ARG A 147 -8.20 10.26 -10.82
C ARG A 147 -8.80 9.66 -12.07
N ILE A 148 -9.90 10.26 -12.51
CA ILE A 148 -10.54 9.98 -13.80
C ILE A 148 -10.11 11.03 -14.82
N GLU A 149 -9.78 10.58 -16.02
CA GLU A 149 -9.35 11.42 -17.14
C GLU A 149 -10.18 11.10 -18.38
N LEU A 150 -10.75 12.13 -19.00
CA LEU A 150 -11.42 11.99 -20.28
C LEU A 150 -10.38 12.00 -21.39
N VAL A 151 -10.47 11.05 -22.32
CA VAL A 151 -9.54 10.91 -23.43
C VAL A 151 -10.25 11.24 -24.74
N SER A 152 -9.62 12.08 -25.56
CA SER A 152 -10.18 12.54 -26.83
C SER A 152 -9.88 11.63 -28.02
N ARG A 153 -9.01 10.62 -27.84
CA ARG A 153 -8.57 9.72 -28.92
C ARG A 153 -9.31 8.39 -28.84
N GLY A 154 -10.21 8.21 -29.82
CA GLY A 154 -10.98 7.06 -30.34
C GLY A 154 -10.90 5.63 -29.75
N GLY A 155 -9.95 5.29 -28.88
CA GLY A 155 -9.84 3.97 -28.25
C GLY A 155 -10.38 3.87 -26.82
N PHE A 156 -10.49 5.00 -26.09
CA PHE A 156 -10.94 5.00 -24.69
C PHE A 156 -11.95 6.12 -24.42
N ILE A 157 -12.97 5.82 -23.61
CA ILE A 157 -13.98 6.79 -23.18
C ILE A 157 -13.45 7.63 -22.00
N TYR A 158 -12.77 6.96 -21.08
CA TYR A 158 -12.03 7.56 -19.97
C TYR A 158 -10.91 6.61 -19.51
N LEU A 159 -9.96 7.17 -18.77
CA LEU A 159 -8.91 6.45 -18.05
C LEU A 159 -9.02 6.70 -16.55
N VAL A 160 -8.58 5.73 -15.78
CA VAL A 160 -8.36 5.81 -14.34
C VAL A 160 -6.85 5.74 -14.11
N ARG A 161 -6.29 6.74 -13.43
CA ARG A 161 -4.84 6.93 -13.27
C ARG A 161 -4.45 7.11 -11.81
N SER A 162 -3.38 6.44 -11.39
CA SER A 162 -2.63 6.75 -10.15
C SER A 162 -1.36 7.51 -10.52
N ALA A 163 -0.94 8.40 -9.63
CA ALA A 163 0.31 9.15 -9.75
C ALA A 163 1.55 8.33 -9.34
N GLY A 164 1.38 7.06 -8.93
CA GLY A 164 2.49 6.21 -8.60
C GLY A 164 3.34 6.69 -7.41
N PRO A 165 4.59 6.18 -7.30
CA PRO A 165 5.51 6.50 -6.22
C PRO A 165 6.06 7.93 -6.29
N ASP A 166 6.21 8.50 -7.50
CA ASP A 166 6.74 9.85 -7.69
C ASP A 166 5.69 10.94 -7.34
N GLY A 167 4.42 10.57 -7.32
CA GLY A 167 3.30 11.46 -7.02
C GLY A 167 3.02 12.47 -8.13
N VAL A 168 3.55 12.25 -9.34
CA VAL A 168 3.42 13.13 -10.50
C VAL A 168 2.61 12.46 -11.59
N TYR A 169 1.38 12.93 -11.80
CA TYR A 169 0.55 12.45 -12.91
C TYR A 169 1.16 12.80 -14.28
N MET A 170 0.77 12.00 -15.26
CA MET A 170 1.16 12.09 -16.68
C MET A 170 2.63 11.77 -16.90
N ASN A 171 3.14 10.81 -16.15
CA ASN A 171 4.48 10.28 -16.28
C ASN A 171 4.44 8.82 -16.79
N SER A 172 5.58 8.30 -17.25
CA SER A 172 5.66 6.97 -17.87
C SER A 172 5.45 5.80 -16.91
N ASP A 173 5.59 6.04 -15.61
CA ASP A 173 5.43 5.10 -14.50
C ASP A 173 4.02 5.11 -13.88
N ASP A 174 3.12 5.94 -14.40
CA ASP A 174 1.73 5.97 -13.95
C ASP A 174 1.03 4.63 -14.20
N TYR A 175 0.33 4.14 -13.18
CA TYR A 175 -0.59 3.02 -13.33
C TYR A 175 -1.89 3.51 -13.97
N VAL A 176 -2.29 2.91 -15.10
CA VAL A 176 -3.45 3.32 -15.89
C VAL A 176 -4.32 2.13 -16.24
N VAL A 177 -5.64 2.28 -16.03
CA VAL A 177 -6.66 1.36 -16.55
C VAL A 177 -7.71 2.16 -17.32
N GLY A 178 -8.30 1.58 -18.37
CA GLY A 178 -9.24 2.30 -19.23
C GLY A 178 -10.35 1.43 -19.78
N THR A 179 -11.52 2.03 -19.98
CA THR A 179 -12.63 1.39 -20.69
C THR A 179 -12.52 1.69 -22.17
N ARG A 180 -12.35 0.64 -22.99
CA ARG A 180 -12.33 0.77 -24.44
C ARG A 180 -13.72 1.06 -24.98
N ALA A 181 -13.80 1.87 -26.02
CA ALA A 181 -15.05 2.01 -26.76
C ALA A 181 -15.17 0.82 -27.74
N ASP A 182 -16.31 0.12 -27.74
CA ASP A 182 -16.59 -0.98 -28.69
C ASP A 182 -16.68 -0.50 -30.15
N ARG A 183 -16.73 0.82 -30.37
CA ARG A 183 -16.68 1.48 -31.67
C ARG A 183 -15.82 2.74 -31.55
N PRO A 184 -15.09 3.16 -32.60
CA PRO A 184 -14.50 4.49 -32.64
C PRO A 184 -15.61 5.49 -32.31
N ILE A 185 -15.36 6.38 -31.34
CA ILE A 185 -16.27 7.46 -31.01
C ILE A 185 -16.29 8.38 -32.23
N ASP A 186 -17.22 8.13 -33.15
CA ASP A 186 -17.58 9.09 -34.17
C ASP A 186 -17.86 10.41 -33.45
N GLN A 187 -17.33 11.50 -34.00
CA GLN A 187 -17.29 12.86 -33.44
C GLN A 187 -18.68 13.49 -33.15
N GLY A 188 -19.74 12.70 -33.03
CA GLY A 188 -21.14 13.09 -32.88
C GLY A 188 -21.76 12.88 -31.50
N LEU A 189 -21.01 12.42 -30.48
CA LEU A 189 -21.46 12.59 -29.09
C LEU A 189 -21.36 14.08 -28.74
N SER A 190 -22.41 14.81 -29.12
CA SER A 190 -22.67 16.18 -28.71
C SER A 190 -22.41 16.29 -27.21
N ALA A 191 -21.29 16.95 -26.87
CA ALA A 191 -20.89 17.18 -25.50
C ALA A 191 -22.09 17.78 -24.75
N PRO A 192 -22.65 17.11 -23.73
CA PRO A 192 -23.70 17.72 -22.93
C PRO A 192 -23.08 18.95 -22.29
N LYS A 193 -23.60 20.12 -22.66
CA LYS A 193 -23.16 21.48 -22.28
C LYS A 193 -22.15 21.44 -21.13
N LEU A 194 -20.87 21.26 -21.49
CA LEU A 194 -19.75 21.31 -20.56
C LEU A 194 -19.88 22.67 -19.86
N LYS A 195 -20.29 22.66 -18.59
CA LYS A 195 -20.28 23.85 -17.75
C LYS A 195 -18.87 24.44 -17.93
N LYS A 196 -18.81 25.69 -18.36
CA LYS A 196 -17.59 26.35 -18.87
C LYS A 196 -16.37 26.21 -17.92
N SER A 197 -16.56 25.89 -16.65
CA SER A 197 -15.48 25.61 -15.69
C SER A 197 -14.71 24.31 -15.96
N ALA A 198 -15.35 23.23 -16.43
CA ALA A 198 -14.68 21.93 -16.63
C ALA A 198 -13.83 21.90 -17.91
N SER A 199 -14.28 22.57 -18.98
CA SER A 199 -13.47 22.74 -20.19
C SER A 199 -12.29 23.68 -19.97
N GLN A 200 -12.43 24.65 -19.05
CA GLN A 200 -11.34 25.54 -18.65
C GLN A 200 -10.35 24.85 -17.71
N ALA A 201 -10.77 23.90 -16.87
CA ALA A 201 -9.89 23.03 -16.09
C ALA A 201 -9.12 22.01 -16.98
N ALA A 202 -9.79 21.44 -17.99
CA ALA A 202 -9.15 20.57 -18.98
C ALA A 202 -8.18 21.32 -19.91
N ARG A 203 -8.48 22.58 -20.27
CA ARG A 203 -7.58 23.41 -21.09
C ARG A 203 -6.44 24.03 -20.29
N SER A 204 -6.65 24.44 -19.05
CA SER A 204 -5.59 25.02 -18.21
C SER A 204 -4.54 24.00 -17.76
N SER A 205 -4.88 22.70 -17.71
CA SER A 205 -3.92 21.63 -17.45
C SER A 205 -3.09 21.23 -18.68
N LEU A 206 -3.59 21.47 -19.91
CA LEU A 206 -2.87 21.17 -21.15
C LEU A 206 -1.89 22.28 -21.60
N TYR A 207 -2.03 23.51 -21.11
CA TYR A 207 -1.22 24.66 -21.59
C TYR A 207 -0.21 25.23 -20.58
N ARG A 208 -0.01 24.58 -19.42
CA ARG A 208 1.02 25.00 -18.44
C ARG A 208 2.30 24.14 -18.50
N ARG A 209 2.78 23.82 -19.70
CA ARG A 209 4.20 23.54 -19.95
C ARG A 209 4.66 24.40 -21.12
N GLY A 210 5.25 25.53 -20.77
CA GLY A 210 5.88 26.43 -21.74
C GLY A 210 7.01 25.72 -22.47
N SER A 211 6.86 25.59 -23.78
CA SER A 211 7.97 25.69 -24.71
C SER A 211 7.42 26.45 -25.93
N LYS A 212 8.05 27.60 -26.20
CA LYS A 212 7.77 28.43 -27.36
C LYS A 212 7.93 27.56 -28.62
N PRO A 213 7.00 27.58 -29.59
CA PRO A 213 7.30 27.00 -30.89
C PRO A 213 8.44 27.82 -31.54
N PRO A 214 9.38 27.19 -32.25
CA PRO A 214 10.40 27.93 -32.98
C PRO A 214 9.72 28.81 -34.04
N LYS A 215 10.06 30.09 -34.06
CA LYS A 215 9.73 31.04 -35.13
C LYS A 215 10.38 30.52 -36.42
N LEU A 216 9.62 29.82 -37.25
CA LEU A 216 9.90 29.73 -38.67
C LEU A 216 9.55 31.09 -39.28
N GLY A 217 10.59 31.88 -39.52
CA GLY A 217 10.49 33.15 -40.22
C GLY A 217 10.17 32.91 -41.69
N LEU A 218 8.98 33.33 -42.11
CA LEU A 218 8.71 33.78 -43.46
C LEU A 218 7.91 35.06 -43.30
N GLY A 219 8.56 36.17 -43.62
CA GLY A 219 7.96 37.49 -43.54
C GLY A 219 6.92 37.70 -44.62
N MET A 220 5.94 38.53 -44.31
CA MET A 220 5.34 39.46 -45.25
C MET A 220 4.53 40.51 -44.48
N ASN A 221 4.76 41.76 -44.88
CA ASN A 221 4.16 42.99 -44.39
C ASN A 221 2.65 43.02 -44.55
N SER A 222 1.94 43.65 -43.61
CA SER A 222 1.18 44.88 -43.88
C SER A 222 0.52 45.42 -42.61
N SER A 223 0.21 46.70 -42.70
CA SER A 223 -0.12 47.66 -41.66
C SER A 223 -1.57 47.64 -41.19
N ASP A 224 -1.78 48.38 -40.10
CA ASP A 224 -2.93 49.23 -39.78
C ASP A 224 -3.94 48.83 -38.67
N GLN A 225 -4.18 49.88 -37.88
CA GLN A 225 -5.38 50.26 -37.11
C GLN A 225 -5.67 49.66 -35.72
N GLN A 226 -5.23 50.42 -34.71
CA GLN A 226 -6.09 51.30 -33.88
C GLN A 226 -7.42 50.71 -33.35
N SER A 227 -7.60 50.69 -32.01
CA SER A 227 -8.74 51.30 -31.30
C SER A 227 -9.00 50.71 -29.89
N SER A 228 -9.04 51.63 -28.92
CA SER A 228 -10.00 51.73 -27.81
C SER A 228 -10.08 50.64 -26.71
N GLY A 229 -9.45 50.97 -25.58
CA GLY A 229 -10.09 51.21 -24.28
C GLY A 229 -11.24 50.33 -23.78
N LYS A 230 -11.04 49.72 -22.60
CA LYS A 230 -11.97 49.87 -21.45
C LYS A 230 -11.38 49.30 -20.15
N ASN A 231 -11.43 50.16 -19.12
CA ASN A 231 -11.31 49.85 -17.69
C ASN A 231 -12.12 48.62 -17.28
N GLN A 232 -11.51 47.68 -16.54
CA GLN A 232 -12.21 46.98 -15.45
C GLN A 232 -11.33 46.77 -14.22
N LYS A 233 -11.88 47.27 -13.13
CA LYS A 233 -11.51 47.33 -11.72
C LYS A 233 -11.26 45.93 -11.15
N LEU A 234 -10.12 45.72 -10.47
CA LEU A 234 -9.83 44.53 -9.66
C LEU A 234 -10.67 44.54 -8.37
N PRO A 235 -11.34 43.44 -7.99
CA PRO A 235 -11.87 43.29 -6.63
C PRO A 235 -10.78 42.78 -5.67
N VAL A 236 -10.72 43.44 -4.52
CA VAL A 236 -9.96 43.06 -3.32
C VAL A 236 -10.56 41.77 -2.74
N ILE A 237 -9.72 40.79 -2.43
CA ILE A 237 -10.09 39.55 -1.72
C ILE A 237 -9.82 39.77 -0.24
N PRO A 238 -10.78 39.52 0.68
CA PRO A 238 -10.52 39.55 2.11
C PRO A 238 -9.78 38.29 2.59
N GLU A 239 -8.81 38.48 3.48
CA GLU A 239 -8.13 37.41 4.22
C GLU A 239 -9.11 36.68 5.15
N THR A 240 -9.32 35.38 4.90
CA THR A 240 -9.92 34.47 5.89
C THR A 240 -8.81 33.81 6.71
N LYS A 241 -8.83 34.11 8.01
CA LYS A 241 -8.05 33.42 9.06
C LYS A 241 -8.42 31.93 9.09
N ASN A 242 -7.44 31.06 8.88
CA ASN A 242 -7.55 29.65 9.21
C ASN A 242 -7.37 29.49 10.72
N GLY A 243 -8.44 29.09 11.41
CA GLY A 243 -8.35 28.50 12.74
C GLY A 243 -8.18 27.00 12.58
N GLU A 244 -7.01 26.49 12.98
CA GLU A 244 -6.75 25.06 13.12
C GLU A 244 -7.54 24.54 14.33
N ALA A 245 -8.47 23.61 14.09
CA ALA A 245 -9.05 22.80 15.14
C ALA A 245 -8.23 21.51 15.22
N GLU A 246 -7.34 21.43 16.20
CA GLU A 246 -6.71 20.17 16.61
C GLU A 246 -7.80 19.25 17.19
N VAL A 247 -8.07 18.14 16.50
CA VAL A 247 -8.90 17.06 17.02
C VAL A 247 -7.97 16.14 17.80
N SER A 248 -8.12 16.12 19.13
CA SER A 248 -7.35 15.25 20.02
C SER A 248 -7.70 13.77 19.80
N LEU A 249 -6.67 12.92 19.83
CA LEU A 249 -6.76 11.48 19.61
C LEU A 249 -7.59 10.76 20.68
N ASP A 250 -7.78 11.38 21.85
CA ASP A 250 -8.49 10.80 22.99
C ASP A 250 -10.01 10.71 22.77
N ASP A 251 -10.59 11.54 21.90
CA ASP A 251 -12.04 11.52 21.58
C ASP A 251 -12.43 10.34 20.66
N LEU A 252 -11.47 9.67 20.03
CA LEU A 252 -11.71 8.57 19.09
C LEU A 252 -11.72 7.17 19.74
N LEU A 253 -11.37 7.05 21.03
CA LEU A 253 -11.22 5.76 21.71
C LEU A 253 -12.34 5.41 22.71
N GLN A 254 -13.44 6.18 22.76
CA GLN A 254 -14.56 5.92 23.67
C GLN A 254 -15.84 5.41 22.99
N LYS A 255 -15.74 4.52 21.99
CA LYS A 255 -16.91 3.78 21.49
C LYS A 255 -16.71 2.28 21.54
#